data_AF-A0A2W2BCT9-F1
#
_entry.id   AF-A0A2W2BCT9-F1
#
_cell.length_a   1.000
_cell.length_b   1.000
_cell.length_c   1.000
_cell.angle_alpha   90.00
_cell.angle_beta   90.00
_cell.angle_gamma   90.00
#
_symmetry.space_group_name_H-M   'P 1'
#
loop_
_entity.id
_entity.type
_entity.pdbx_description
1 polymer ?
#
loop_
_entity_poly.entity_id
_entity_poly.type
_entity_poly.pdbx_seq_one_letter_code
_entity_poly.pdbx_strand_id
1 'polypeptide(L)'
;MRTRALPIARRTIAAVAVLAATAATTSAQAGPLDRRITPTAVVPRPIVVDVAPAELTYSRQARSEWQLTQFDRAGNAILATHVPSGISLAIDYDDPADDRHAAGIAPDTGCGPMEGRFWGSTTPLLYPILEPDTHVIEDVTIAMDGAEIRVRMAGGAYDLVEPGAGAEPLYMDATFTVEDGRLRAHTTGLHYVLPSKDPATTVGLTLADGSRVTRTFTMASPTGREYVDDVRRVDVSDGRYGDFSWTTDIQRLQFDLNTNPLLDVFEIDADHTLKDRGQRVVTNDFTFAPACG
;
A
#
# COMPACT_ATOMS: atom_id res chain seq x y z
N MET A 1 -57.21 8.08 -64.65
CA MET A 1 -58.35 7.35 -64.05
C MET A 1 -57.99 6.97 -62.63
N ARG A 2 -58.76 7.49 -61.66
CA ARG A 2 -58.99 7.02 -60.28
C ARG A 2 -57.80 6.84 -59.31
N THR A 3 -57.58 7.95 -58.60
CA THR A 3 -57.35 8.08 -57.16
C THR A 3 -57.96 6.99 -56.26
N ARG A 4 -57.21 6.57 -55.24
CA ARG A 4 -57.73 6.14 -53.92
C ARG A 4 -56.79 6.61 -52.80
N ALA A 5 -57.41 7.23 -51.80
CA ALA A 5 -56.85 7.77 -50.57
C ALA A 5 -56.99 6.76 -49.41
N LEU A 6 -56.10 6.76 -48.40
CA LEU A 6 -56.28 7.16 -46.97
C LEU A 6 -55.47 6.15 -46.10
N PRO A 7 -55.20 6.36 -44.79
CA PRO A 7 -55.28 7.57 -43.97
C PRO A 7 -54.04 7.85 -43.09
N ILE A 8 -54.07 9.05 -42.53
CA ILE A 8 -53.18 9.69 -41.56
C ILE A 8 -53.29 9.01 -40.18
N ALA A 9 -52.15 8.66 -39.57
CA ALA A 9 -52.05 8.38 -38.13
C ALA A 9 -51.29 9.52 -37.44
N ARG A 10 -52.01 10.33 -36.68
CA ARG A 10 -51.45 11.31 -35.73
C ARG A 10 -50.87 10.54 -34.54
N ARG A 11 -49.60 10.76 -34.22
CA ARG A 11 -49.05 10.44 -32.90
C ARG A 11 -48.57 11.72 -32.21
N THR A 12 -49.24 11.98 -31.10
CA THR A 12 -48.98 12.99 -30.09
C THR A 12 -47.58 12.80 -29.52
N ILE A 13 -46.72 13.81 -29.62
CA ILE A 13 -45.45 13.87 -28.88
C ILE A 13 -45.75 14.63 -27.58
N ALA A 14 -45.80 13.90 -26.47
CA ALA A 14 -45.81 14.49 -25.14
C ALA A 14 -44.38 14.97 -24.82
N ALA A 15 -44.24 16.26 -24.55
CA ALA A 15 -43.02 16.85 -24.01
C ALA A 15 -42.83 16.36 -22.57
N VAL A 16 -41.78 15.58 -22.32
CA VAL A 16 -41.30 15.29 -20.96
C VAL A 16 -40.26 16.35 -20.63
N ALA A 17 -40.64 17.27 -19.75
CA ALA A 17 -39.72 18.19 -19.09
C ALA A 17 -38.81 17.38 -18.16
N VAL A 18 -37.52 17.27 -18.51
CA VAL A 18 -36.50 16.74 -17.61
C VAL A 18 -36.12 17.87 -16.65
N LEU A 19 -36.66 17.80 -15.43
CA LEU A 19 -36.13 18.51 -14.28
C LEU A 19 -34.74 17.95 -13.99
N ALA A 20 -33.71 18.70 -14.35
CA ALA A 20 -32.36 18.48 -13.86
C ALA A 20 -32.32 18.77 -12.36
N ALA A 21 -32.47 17.72 -11.55
CA ALA A 21 -32.08 17.78 -10.14
C ALA A 21 -30.55 17.82 -10.11
N THR A 22 -29.99 18.99 -9.88
CA THR A 22 -28.58 19.14 -9.49
C THR A 22 -28.39 18.43 -8.16
N ALA A 23 -27.84 17.22 -8.21
CA ALA A 23 -27.26 16.59 -7.02
C ALA A 23 -26.13 17.50 -6.54
N ALA A 24 -26.30 18.10 -5.37
CA ALA A 24 -25.25 18.82 -4.69
C ALA A 24 -24.17 17.80 -4.30
N THR A 25 -23.09 17.73 -5.08
CA THR A 25 -21.85 17.11 -4.68
C THR A 25 -21.27 17.96 -3.55
N THR A 26 -21.53 17.57 -2.32
CA THR A 26 -20.79 18.05 -1.16
C THR A 26 -19.32 17.71 -1.37
N SER A 27 -18.47 18.74 -1.45
CA SER A 27 -17.02 18.60 -1.53
C SER A 27 -16.52 17.66 -0.43
N ALA A 28 -15.88 16.56 -0.82
CA ALA A 28 -15.15 15.69 0.10
C ALA A 28 -14.08 16.54 0.80
N GLN A 29 -14.20 16.74 2.11
CA GLN A 29 -13.26 17.56 2.87
C GLN A 29 -12.11 16.71 3.38
N ALA A 30 -10.92 16.94 2.82
CA ALA A 30 -9.66 16.57 3.43
C ALA A 30 -9.50 17.24 4.80
N GLY A 31 -8.99 16.51 5.79
CA GLY A 31 -8.68 17.06 7.11
C GLY A 31 -8.37 15.98 8.16
N PRO A 32 -8.01 16.37 9.40
CA PRO A 32 -7.63 15.40 10.42
C PRO A 32 -8.83 14.58 10.90
N LEU A 33 -8.77 13.25 10.74
CA LEU A 33 -9.86 12.36 11.16
C LEU A 33 -10.02 12.32 12.70
N ASP A 34 -8.90 12.39 13.43
CA ASP A 34 -8.85 12.45 14.90
C ASP A 34 -9.65 13.61 15.51
N ARG A 35 -9.83 14.71 14.78
CA ARG A 35 -10.66 15.84 15.24
C ARG A 35 -12.15 15.53 15.14
N ARG A 36 -12.54 14.66 14.21
CA ARG A 36 -13.93 14.26 13.96
C ARG A 36 -14.34 13.10 14.87
N ILE A 37 -13.40 12.19 15.17
CA ILE A 37 -13.62 11.03 16.04
C ILE A 37 -12.85 11.24 17.35
N THR A 38 -13.58 11.49 18.44
CA THR A 38 -12.96 11.68 19.75
C THR A 38 -12.26 10.39 20.21
N PRO A 39 -10.96 10.42 20.54
CA PRO A 39 -10.26 9.24 21.01
C PRO A 39 -10.76 8.82 22.41
N THR A 40 -10.69 7.54 22.73
CA THR A 40 -11.25 6.97 23.96
C THR A 40 -10.19 6.53 24.96
N ALA A 41 -10.46 6.70 26.26
CA ALA A 41 -9.55 6.24 27.34
C ALA A 41 -9.55 4.71 27.54
N VAL A 42 -10.49 4.00 26.90
CA VAL A 42 -10.60 2.53 26.85
C VAL A 42 -10.36 2.05 25.41
N VAL A 43 -10.23 0.73 25.20
CA VAL A 43 -10.12 0.15 23.85
C VAL A 43 -11.23 0.71 22.97
N PRO A 44 -10.90 1.45 21.89
CA PRO A 44 -11.90 2.11 21.07
C PRO A 44 -12.65 1.04 20.30
N ARG A 45 -13.95 1.25 20.11
CA ARG A 45 -14.66 0.45 19.12
C ARG A 45 -14.20 0.91 17.74
N PRO A 46 -13.84 -0.01 16.84
CA PRO A 46 -13.56 0.35 15.46
C PRO A 46 -14.78 1.04 14.83
N ILE A 47 -14.54 2.04 14.00
CA ILE A 47 -15.56 2.81 13.29
C ILE A 47 -15.24 2.76 11.81
N VAL A 48 -16.25 2.46 10.98
CA VAL A 48 -16.14 2.56 9.52
C VAL A 48 -16.18 4.03 9.11
N VAL A 49 -15.16 4.46 8.38
CA VAL A 49 -14.91 5.85 7.98
C VAL A 49 -15.15 6.05 6.49
N ASP A 50 -14.81 5.04 5.69
CA ASP A 50 -15.05 5.00 4.26
C ASP A 50 -15.40 3.58 3.79
N VAL A 51 -15.99 3.47 2.61
CA VAL A 51 -16.40 2.21 1.95
C VAL A 51 -16.04 2.19 0.46
N ALA A 52 -15.43 3.25 -0.07
CA ALA A 52 -14.97 3.30 -1.46
C ALA A 52 -13.50 3.77 -1.47
N PRO A 53 -12.62 3.12 -2.24
CA PRO A 53 -12.83 1.81 -2.90
C PRO A 53 -12.78 0.62 -1.94
N ALA A 54 -12.29 0.82 -0.71
CA ALA A 54 -12.19 -0.19 0.34
C ALA A 54 -13.02 0.20 1.58
N GLU A 55 -13.43 -0.79 2.38
CA GLU A 55 -13.95 -0.56 3.73
C GLU A 55 -12.81 -0.12 4.65
N LEU A 56 -12.80 1.15 5.02
CA LEU A 56 -11.82 1.73 5.92
C LEU A 56 -12.37 1.75 7.34
N THR A 57 -11.74 0.99 8.22
CA THR A 57 -12.03 0.94 9.64
C THR A 57 -10.91 1.61 10.45
N TYR A 58 -11.29 2.51 11.36
CA TYR A 58 -10.35 3.25 12.21
C TYR A 58 -10.66 3.11 13.70
N SER A 59 -9.60 3.02 14.51
CA SER A 59 -9.69 3.12 15.97
C SER A 59 -8.45 3.78 16.58
N ARG A 60 -8.63 4.61 17.61
CA ARG A 60 -7.52 5.26 18.33
C ARG A 60 -7.79 5.44 19.82
N GLN A 61 -6.85 5.02 20.66
CA GLN A 61 -6.86 5.30 22.09
C GLN A 61 -6.39 6.72 22.41
N ALA A 62 -6.91 7.32 23.48
CA ALA A 62 -6.56 8.66 23.93
C ALA A 62 -5.08 8.83 24.27
N ARG A 63 -4.42 7.75 24.72
CA ARG A 63 -2.99 7.71 25.04
C ARG A 63 -2.09 7.44 23.83
N SER A 64 -2.66 7.29 22.64
CA SER A 64 -1.88 7.01 21.44
C SER A 64 -0.94 8.17 21.10
N GLU A 65 0.34 7.84 20.91
CA GLU A 65 1.39 8.73 20.42
C GLU A 65 1.27 8.95 18.91
N TRP A 66 0.55 8.08 18.20
CA TRP A 66 0.15 8.25 16.80
C TRP A 66 -1.15 9.04 16.67
N GLN A 67 -1.23 9.87 15.63
CA GLN A 67 -2.40 10.66 15.25
C GLN A 67 -2.60 10.66 13.74
N LEU A 68 -3.84 10.69 13.28
CA LEU A 68 -4.12 11.01 11.88
C LEU A 68 -4.04 12.51 11.65
N THR A 69 -3.03 12.93 10.92
CA THR A 69 -2.76 14.33 10.58
C THR A 69 -3.45 14.74 9.28
N GLN A 70 -3.66 13.79 8.36
CA GLN A 70 -4.44 13.98 7.14
C GLN A 70 -5.30 12.76 6.83
N PHE A 71 -6.52 13.02 6.38
CA PHE A 71 -7.40 12.05 5.74
C PHE A 71 -7.96 12.73 4.50
N ASP A 72 -7.50 12.31 3.33
CA ASP A 72 -8.05 12.72 2.04
C ASP A 72 -8.93 11.61 1.50
N ARG A 73 -10.23 11.87 1.51
CA ARG A 73 -11.23 10.93 1.01
C ARG A 73 -11.27 10.88 -0.52
N ALA A 74 -10.86 11.95 -1.18
CA ALA A 74 -10.93 12.04 -2.63
C ALA A 74 -9.75 11.34 -3.31
N GLY A 75 -8.57 11.40 -2.68
CA GLY A 75 -7.38 10.66 -3.09
C GLY A 75 -7.09 9.44 -2.23
N ASN A 76 -8.07 8.93 -1.48
CA ASN A 76 -7.98 7.72 -0.66
C ASN A 76 -6.66 7.55 0.13
N ALA A 77 -6.19 8.67 0.70
CA ALA A 77 -4.88 8.78 1.32
C ALA A 77 -5.00 9.16 2.80
N ILE A 78 -4.21 8.51 3.63
CA ILE A 78 -4.18 8.73 5.08
C ILE A 78 -2.76 9.01 5.51
N LEU A 79 -2.55 10.11 6.24
CA LEU A 79 -1.27 10.39 6.88
C LEU A 79 -1.40 10.20 8.39
N ALA A 80 -0.65 9.24 8.92
CA ALA A 80 -0.49 9.04 10.35
C ALA A 80 0.88 9.57 10.79
N THR A 81 0.94 10.33 11.89
CA THR A 81 2.20 10.90 12.40
C THR A 81 2.39 10.51 13.87
N HIS A 82 3.58 10.02 14.20
CA HIS A 82 4.03 9.79 15.56
C HIS A 82 4.45 11.13 16.19
N VAL A 83 3.62 11.65 17.10
CA VAL A 83 3.73 13.01 17.63
C VAL A 83 5.10 13.31 18.26
N PRO A 84 5.69 12.42 19.09
CA PRO A 84 6.99 12.70 19.71
C PRO A 84 8.16 12.83 18.73
N SER A 85 8.17 12.06 17.63
CA SER A 85 9.32 12.01 16.71
C SER A 85 9.11 12.73 15.37
N GLY A 86 7.86 13.01 14.99
CA GLY A 86 7.53 13.57 13.68
C GLY A 86 7.56 12.55 12.52
N ILE A 87 7.94 11.30 12.78
CA ILE A 87 7.89 10.21 11.79
C ILE A 87 6.45 10.02 11.33
N SER A 88 6.24 9.85 10.03
CA SER A 88 4.90 9.67 9.47
C SER A 88 4.80 8.43 8.57
N LEU A 89 3.57 7.97 8.36
CA LEU A 89 3.21 6.89 7.47
C LEU A 89 2.11 7.42 6.55
N ALA A 90 2.39 7.49 5.25
CA ALA A 90 1.37 7.65 4.23
C ALA A 90 0.80 6.26 3.92
N ILE A 91 -0.52 6.13 4.02
CA ILE A 91 -1.28 4.90 3.86
C ILE A 91 -2.32 5.16 2.79
N ASP A 92 -2.05 4.65 1.59
CA ASP A 92 -2.96 4.71 0.45
C ASP A 92 -3.71 3.38 0.36
N TYR A 93 -5.00 3.43 0.03
CA TYR A 93 -5.87 2.24 0.05
C TYR A 93 -6.65 2.01 -1.24
N ASP A 94 -6.32 2.74 -2.30
CA ASP A 94 -6.91 2.61 -3.63
C ASP A 94 -5.90 2.24 -4.72
N ASP A 95 -6.44 1.90 -5.88
CA ASP A 95 -5.65 1.73 -7.10
C ASP A 95 -5.30 3.11 -7.71
N PRO A 96 -4.27 3.20 -8.56
CA PRO A 96 -3.78 4.48 -9.06
C PRO A 96 -4.66 5.16 -10.12
N ALA A 97 -5.92 4.74 -10.32
CA ALA A 97 -6.77 5.30 -11.37
C ALA A 97 -7.10 6.78 -11.17
N ASP A 98 -7.25 7.23 -9.91
CA ASP A 98 -7.74 8.58 -9.60
C ASP A 98 -6.60 9.59 -9.38
N ASP A 99 -5.60 9.28 -8.56
CA ASP A 99 -4.53 10.20 -8.17
C ASP A 99 -3.12 9.71 -8.55
N ARG A 100 -3.03 8.52 -9.14
CA ARG A 100 -1.80 7.81 -9.51
C ARG A 100 -0.94 7.37 -8.33
N HIS A 101 -1.50 7.22 -7.15
CA HIS A 101 -0.87 6.55 -6.03
C HIS A 101 -1.38 5.12 -5.93
N ALA A 102 -0.47 4.18 -5.71
CA ALA A 102 -0.83 2.78 -5.54
C ALA A 102 -1.01 2.48 -4.05
N ALA A 103 -2.00 1.66 -3.71
CA ALA A 103 -2.25 1.21 -2.35
C ALA A 103 -0.99 0.67 -1.66
N GLY A 104 -0.81 0.97 -0.38
CA GLY A 104 0.30 0.49 0.44
C GLY A 104 0.74 1.51 1.48
N ILE A 105 1.95 1.34 2.01
CA ILE A 105 2.44 2.16 3.13
C ILE A 105 3.82 2.73 2.79
N ALA A 106 3.91 4.05 2.70
CA ALA A 106 5.15 4.79 2.55
C ALA A 106 5.55 5.43 3.90
N PRO A 107 6.55 4.87 4.60
CA PRO A 107 7.15 5.54 5.74
C PRO A 107 7.85 6.83 5.34
N ASP A 108 7.82 7.83 6.21
CA ASP A 108 8.68 9.01 6.15
C ASP A 108 9.37 9.17 7.49
N THR A 109 10.67 8.86 7.52
CA THR A 109 11.51 8.99 8.70
C THR A 109 12.08 10.40 8.85
N GLY A 110 11.67 11.38 8.04
CA GLY A 110 12.25 12.73 7.98
C GLY A 110 13.14 12.96 6.76
N CYS A 111 13.40 11.91 5.97
CA CYS A 111 14.12 11.99 4.70
C CYS A 111 13.18 12.21 3.50
N GLY A 112 11.88 12.33 3.75
CA GLY A 112 10.82 12.29 2.74
C GLY A 112 10.15 10.91 2.68
N PRO A 113 8.97 10.81 2.04
CA PRO A 113 8.24 9.56 1.90
C PRO A 113 9.05 8.54 1.10
N MET A 114 9.09 7.30 1.61
CA MET A 114 9.70 6.16 0.94
C MET A 114 8.76 5.63 -0.12
N GLU A 115 8.72 6.32 -1.24
CA GLU A 115 7.90 6.01 -2.41
C GLU A 115 8.68 6.30 -3.70
N GLY A 116 8.28 5.68 -4.81
CA GLY A 116 8.90 5.89 -6.10
C GLY A 116 7.99 5.54 -7.26
N ARG A 117 8.47 5.73 -8.48
CA ARG A 117 7.73 5.49 -9.71
C ARG A 117 7.77 4.03 -10.10
N PHE A 118 6.60 3.43 -10.22
CA PHE A 118 6.40 2.07 -10.71
C PHE A 118 5.20 2.05 -11.67
N TRP A 119 5.44 1.61 -12.92
CA TRP A 119 4.49 1.55 -14.03
C TRP A 119 3.59 2.78 -14.24
N GLY A 120 4.12 3.98 -14.00
CA GLY A 120 3.39 5.24 -14.20
C GLY A 120 2.64 5.75 -12.98
N SER A 121 2.72 5.03 -11.85
CA SER A 121 2.16 5.39 -10.56
C SER A 121 3.27 5.72 -9.56
N THR A 122 2.96 6.49 -8.54
CA THR A 122 3.74 6.54 -7.31
C THR A 122 3.39 5.31 -6.48
N THR A 123 4.38 4.55 -6.03
CA THR A 123 4.16 3.32 -5.27
C THR A 123 4.96 3.37 -3.97
N PRO A 124 4.32 3.04 -2.84
CA PRO A 124 4.96 3.03 -1.53
C PRO A 124 5.98 1.91 -1.37
N LEU A 125 6.91 2.07 -0.41
CA LEU A 125 7.90 1.04 -0.07
C LEU A 125 7.26 -0.31 0.25
N LEU A 126 6.18 -0.34 1.04
CA LEU A 126 5.46 -1.57 1.37
C LEU A 126 4.20 -1.66 0.50
N TYR A 127 4.21 -2.56 -0.46
CA TYR A 127 3.21 -2.65 -1.52
C TYR A 127 2.47 -4.00 -1.50
N PRO A 128 1.19 -4.07 -1.08
CA PRO A 128 0.47 -5.33 -0.88
C PRO A 128 -0.13 -5.95 -2.15
N ILE A 129 -0.16 -5.23 -3.28
CA ILE A 129 -0.82 -5.70 -4.50
C ILE A 129 0.13 -6.57 -5.33
N LEU A 130 -0.05 -7.89 -5.22
CA LEU A 130 0.78 -8.87 -5.90
C LEU A 130 0.46 -9.05 -7.40
N GLU A 131 -0.78 -8.81 -7.81
CA GLU A 131 -1.24 -8.96 -9.20
C GLU A 131 -1.98 -7.67 -9.63
N PRO A 132 -1.26 -6.62 -10.08
CA PRO A 132 -1.82 -5.26 -10.26
C PRO A 132 -3.05 -5.16 -11.18
N ASP A 133 -3.21 -6.10 -12.11
CA ASP A 133 -4.35 -6.12 -13.03
C ASP A 133 -5.65 -6.63 -12.38
N THR A 134 -5.57 -7.35 -11.26
CA THR A 134 -6.72 -8.08 -10.69
C THR A 134 -6.85 -8.04 -9.17
N HIS A 135 -5.77 -7.81 -8.43
CA HIS A 135 -5.79 -7.72 -6.99
C HIS A 135 -6.19 -6.30 -6.56
N VAL A 136 -7.30 -6.20 -5.84
CA VAL A 136 -7.85 -4.95 -5.30
C VAL A 136 -7.89 -5.05 -3.77
N ILE A 137 -7.54 -3.98 -3.07
CA ILE A 137 -7.73 -3.89 -1.61
C ILE A 137 -9.20 -3.62 -1.32
N GLU A 138 -9.80 -4.44 -0.45
CA GLU A 138 -11.22 -4.39 -0.12
C GLU A 138 -11.45 -3.97 1.34
N ASP A 139 -10.51 -4.27 2.25
CA ASP A 139 -10.57 -3.93 3.66
C ASP A 139 -9.26 -3.29 4.12
N VAL A 140 -9.38 -2.14 4.79
CA VAL A 140 -8.27 -1.47 5.47
C VAL A 140 -8.64 -1.18 6.91
N THR A 141 -7.87 -1.70 7.84
CA THR A 141 -8.03 -1.43 9.27
C THR A 141 -6.81 -0.69 9.80
N ILE A 142 -7.04 0.47 10.43
CA ILE A 142 -6.03 1.26 11.14
C ILE A 142 -6.39 1.32 12.62
N ALA A 143 -5.50 0.81 13.47
CA ALA A 143 -5.65 0.81 14.92
C ALA A 143 -4.44 1.43 15.61
N MET A 144 -4.67 2.45 16.43
CA MET A 144 -3.61 3.15 17.18
C MET A 144 -3.77 2.97 18.69
N ASP A 145 -2.75 2.40 19.34
CA ASP A 145 -2.72 2.15 20.79
C ASP A 145 -1.32 2.40 21.37
N GLY A 146 -1.24 3.36 22.30
CA GLY A 146 0.01 3.72 22.95
C GLY A 146 1.06 4.15 21.92
N ALA A 147 2.20 3.47 21.90
CA ALA A 147 3.30 3.74 20.97
C ALA A 147 3.16 3.02 19.61
N GLU A 148 2.09 2.23 19.41
CA GLU A 148 1.90 1.39 18.23
C GLU A 148 0.82 1.95 17.30
N ILE A 149 1.04 1.80 15.99
CA ILE A 149 0.01 1.84 14.96
C ILE A 149 0.01 0.52 14.20
N ARG A 150 -1.16 -0.07 14.00
CA ARG A 150 -1.36 -1.28 13.21
C ARG A 150 -2.18 -0.94 11.99
N VAL A 151 -1.72 -1.40 10.84
CA VAL A 151 -2.36 -1.22 9.54
C VAL A 151 -2.51 -2.59 8.91
N ARG A 152 -3.74 -3.01 8.67
CA ARG A 152 -4.05 -4.22 7.92
C ARG A 152 -4.69 -3.82 6.60
N MET A 153 -4.17 -4.35 5.50
CA MET A 153 -4.76 -4.26 4.17
C MET A 153 -5.08 -5.68 3.70
N ALA A 154 -6.29 -5.92 3.22
CA ALA A 154 -6.70 -7.21 2.71
C ALA A 154 -7.61 -7.08 1.48
N GLY A 155 -7.55 -8.07 0.60
CA GLY A 155 -8.38 -8.12 -0.60
C GLY A 155 -8.02 -9.30 -1.49
N GLY A 156 -8.83 -9.53 -2.52
CA GLY A 156 -8.62 -10.64 -3.45
C GLY A 156 -8.57 -12.01 -2.77
N ALA A 157 -7.75 -12.92 -3.31
CA ALA A 157 -7.51 -14.24 -2.73
C ALA A 157 -6.13 -14.79 -3.16
N TYR A 158 -5.56 -15.70 -2.37
CA TYR A 158 -4.31 -16.39 -2.74
C TYR A 158 -4.39 -17.06 -4.12
N ASP A 159 -5.58 -17.56 -4.51
CA ASP A 159 -5.85 -18.17 -5.81
C ASP A 159 -5.61 -17.23 -7.02
N LEU A 160 -5.65 -15.91 -6.80
CA LEU A 160 -5.30 -14.93 -7.83
C LEU A 160 -3.82 -15.00 -8.23
N VAL A 161 -2.96 -15.29 -7.25
CA VAL A 161 -1.50 -15.33 -7.42
C VAL A 161 -1.03 -16.69 -7.88
N GLU A 162 -1.59 -17.76 -7.31
CA GLU A 162 -1.27 -19.14 -7.66
C GLU A 162 -2.53 -20.01 -7.64
N PRO A 163 -2.98 -20.57 -8.79
CA PRO A 163 -4.16 -21.41 -8.84
C PRO A 163 -4.06 -22.62 -7.90
N GLY A 164 -5.07 -22.81 -7.07
CA GLY A 164 -5.11 -23.83 -6.01
C GLY A 164 -4.54 -23.36 -4.66
N ALA A 165 -4.05 -22.12 -4.55
CA ALA A 165 -3.52 -21.57 -3.31
C ALA A 165 -4.58 -21.15 -2.29
N GLY A 166 -5.87 -21.21 -2.64
CA GLY A 166 -6.99 -21.05 -1.70
C GLY A 166 -7.75 -19.73 -1.84
N ALA A 167 -8.99 -19.75 -1.36
CA ALA A 167 -9.91 -18.62 -1.46
C ALA A 167 -9.79 -17.62 -0.30
N GLU A 168 -8.87 -17.84 0.64
CA GLU A 168 -8.61 -16.90 1.72
C GLU A 168 -8.04 -15.58 1.14
N PRO A 169 -8.38 -14.42 1.72
CA PRO A 169 -7.87 -13.14 1.23
C PRO A 169 -6.36 -13.04 1.31
N LEU A 170 -5.76 -12.39 0.32
CA LEU A 170 -4.41 -11.86 0.45
C LEU A 170 -4.45 -10.75 1.50
N TYR A 171 -3.37 -10.64 2.27
CA TYR A 171 -3.27 -9.57 3.25
C TYR A 171 -1.83 -9.17 3.54
N MET A 172 -1.69 -7.94 3.99
CA MET A 172 -0.54 -7.41 4.69
C MET A 172 -1.02 -6.83 6.02
N ASP A 173 -0.45 -7.31 7.13
CA ASP A 173 -0.61 -6.69 8.45
C ASP A 173 0.74 -6.09 8.85
N ALA A 174 0.76 -4.82 9.20
CA ALA A 174 1.95 -4.07 9.55
C ALA A 174 1.74 -3.32 10.86
N THR A 175 2.52 -3.66 11.87
CA THR A 175 2.59 -2.95 13.16
C THR A 175 3.83 -2.10 13.19
N PHE A 176 3.69 -0.80 13.36
CA PHE A 176 4.79 0.15 13.46
C PHE A 176 4.94 0.69 14.88
N THR A 177 6.19 0.83 15.31
CA THR A 177 6.57 1.46 16.57
C THR A 177 7.73 2.43 16.35
N VAL A 178 7.93 3.36 17.28
CA VAL A 178 9.13 4.21 17.30
C VAL A 178 9.93 3.92 18.56
N GLU A 179 11.13 3.39 18.39
CA GLU A 179 12.03 3.00 19.47
C GLU A 179 13.38 3.70 19.30
N ASP A 180 13.84 4.41 20.34
CA ASP A 180 15.09 5.17 20.31
C ASP A 180 15.21 6.12 19.09
N GLY A 181 14.09 6.74 18.70
CA GLY A 181 14.02 7.64 17.55
C GLY A 181 14.07 6.96 16.18
N ARG A 182 13.98 5.62 16.13
CA ARG A 182 13.93 4.83 14.90
C ARG A 182 12.55 4.23 14.69
N LEU A 183 12.09 4.24 13.45
CA LEU A 183 10.92 3.46 13.06
C LEU A 183 11.28 1.97 13.06
N ARG A 184 10.39 1.14 13.61
CA ARG A 184 10.37 -0.31 13.48
C ARG A 184 9.05 -0.72 12.86
N ALA A 185 9.06 -1.82 12.12
CA ALA A 185 7.81 -2.43 11.64
C ALA A 185 7.88 -3.95 11.77
N HIS A 186 6.82 -4.56 12.29
CA HIS A 186 6.59 -5.99 12.18
C HIS A 186 5.51 -6.21 11.12
N THR A 187 5.81 -6.97 10.08
CA THR A 187 4.85 -7.26 9.02
C THR A 187 4.57 -8.75 8.93
N THR A 188 3.32 -9.11 8.62
CA THR A 188 2.93 -10.48 8.29
C THR A 188 2.04 -10.52 7.04
N GLY A 189 2.15 -11.59 6.28
CA GLY A 189 1.43 -11.76 5.01
C GLY A 189 2.35 -11.63 3.80
N LEU A 190 1.79 -11.37 2.62
CA LEU A 190 2.56 -11.20 1.38
C LEU A 190 2.46 -9.76 0.90
N HIS A 191 3.60 -9.15 0.60
CA HIS A 191 3.73 -7.81 0.04
C HIS A 191 5.11 -7.69 -0.60
N TYR A 192 5.27 -6.71 -1.49
CA TYR A 192 6.56 -6.32 -2.05
C TYR A 192 7.20 -5.25 -1.19
N VAL A 193 8.54 -5.26 -1.17
CA VAL A 193 9.34 -4.13 -0.70
C VAL A 193 9.95 -3.46 -1.93
N LEU A 194 9.76 -2.16 -2.08
CA LEU A 194 10.16 -1.40 -3.27
C LEU A 194 11.24 -0.35 -3.00
N PRO A 195 12.52 -0.72 -2.82
CA PRO A 195 13.60 0.25 -2.70
C PRO A 195 13.79 1.03 -4.02
N SER A 196 14.38 2.21 -3.92
CA SER A 196 14.76 3.02 -5.06
C SER A 196 15.93 2.37 -5.83
N LYS A 197 16.10 2.74 -7.09
CA LYS A 197 17.30 2.52 -7.90
C LYS A 197 17.91 3.84 -8.38
N ASP A 198 17.43 4.97 -7.87
CA ASP A 198 17.91 6.31 -8.17
C ASP A 198 18.08 7.14 -6.88
N PRO A 199 19.32 7.45 -6.44
CA PRO A 199 20.57 7.36 -7.22
C PRO A 199 21.19 5.95 -7.33
N ALA A 200 21.13 5.14 -6.28
CA ALA A 200 21.58 3.75 -6.25
C ALA A 200 21.17 3.10 -4.93
N THR A 201 20.96 1.78 -4.95
CA THR A 201 20.64 0.99 -3.75
C THR A 201 21.45 -0.28 -3.68
N THR A 202 22.08 -0.54 -2.54
CA THR A 202 22.82 -1.78 -2.29
C THR A 202 22.03 -2.66 -1.33
N VAL A 203 21.82 -3.92 -1.74
CA VAL A 203 21.13 -4.94 -0.96
C VAL A 203 22.11 -6.04 -0.57
N GLY A 204 22.27 -6.24 0.74
CA GLY A 204 22.97 -7.38 1.34
C GLY A 204 21.97 -8.41 1.85
N LEU A 205 22.16 -9.68 1.50
CA LEU A 205 21.36 -10.80 1.98
C LEU A 205 22.22 -11.71 2.86
N THR A 206 21.65 -12.18 3.96
CA THR A 206 22.18 -13.32 4.72
C THR A 206 21.19 -14.47 4.65
N LEU A 207 21.64 -15.65 4.23
CA LEU A 207 20.81 -16.84 4.02
C LEU A 207 20.85 -17.76 5.25
N ALA A 208 19.96 -18.77 5.28
CA ALA A 208 19.85 -19.72 6.39
C ALA A 208 21.12 -20.55 6.64
N ASP A 209 21.94 -20.78 5.61
CA ASP A 209 23.23 -21.46 5.72
C ASP A 209 24.38 -20.53 6.18
N GLY A 210 24.07 -19.25 6.42
CA GLY A 210 25.04 -18.22 6.81
C GLY A 210 25.79 -17.59 5.64
N SER A 211 25.54 -18.01 4.39
CA SER A 211 26.10 -17.37 3.21
C SER A 211 25.60 -15.93 3.05
N ARG A 212 26.40 -15.12 2.36
CA ARG A 212 26.10 -13.71 2.13
C ARG A 212 26.18 -13.36 0.65
N VAL A 213 25.21 -12.59 0.20
CA VAL A 213 25.09 -12.12 -1.18
C VAL A 213 24.95 -10.61 -1.13
N THR A 214 25.63 -9.89 -2.01
CA THR A 214 25.48 -8.43 -2.14
C THR A 214 25.20 -8.07 -3.58
N ARG A 215 24.25 -7.16 -3.78
CA ARG A 215 23.86 -6.60 -5.07
C ARG A 215 23.77 -5.09 -4.96
N THR A 216 24.07 -4.40 -6.06
CA THR A 216 23.83 -2.96 -6.17
C THR A 216 22.98 -2.73 -7.41
N PHE A 217 21.89 -2.00 -7.22
CA PHE A 217 20.90 -1.70 -8.22
C PHE A 217 20.91 -0.19 -8.51
N THR A 218 20.86 0.14 -9.80
CA THR A 218 20.84 1.51 -10.30
C THR A 218 19.86 1.59 -11.47
N MET A 219 19.55 2.79 -11.94
CA MET A 219 18.81 2.99 -13.19
C MET A 219 19.45 2.30 -14.41
N ALA A 220 20.74 1.98 -14.36
CA ALA A 220 21.45 1.28 -15.43
C ALA A 220 21.53 -0.25 -15.25
N SER A 221 21.03 -0.81 -14.14
CA SER A 221 21.04 -2.25 -13.91
C SER A 221 20.20 -2.97 -14.97
N PRO A 222 20.70 -4.07 -15.56
CA PRO A 222 20.00 -4.75 -16.64
C PRO A 222 18.68 -5.35 -16.17
N THR A 223 17.69 -5.41 -17.06
CA THR A 223 16.43 -6.11 -16.81
C THR A 223 16.73 -7.58 -16.54
N GLY A 224 16.11 -8.14 -15.52
CA GLY A 224 16.29 -9.54 -15.17
C GLY A 224 15.62 -9.90 -13.86
N ARG A 225 15.50 -11.22 -13.67
CA ARG A 225 14.99 -11.82 -12.44
C ARG A 225 16.07 -12.64 -11.78
N GLU A 226 16.25 -12.44 -10.48
CA GLU A 226 17.12 -13.25 -9.66
C GLU A 226 16.30 -13.88 -8.53
N TYR A 227 16.55 -15.15 -8.24
CA TYR A 227 15.88 -15.88 -7.16
C TYR A 227 16.89 -16.27 -6.10
N VAL A 228 16.56 -16.05 -4.84
CA VAL A 228 17.40 -16.40 -3.69
C VAL A 228 16.56 -17.16 -2.68
N ASP A 229 16.95 -18.39 -2.38
CA ASP A 229 16.23 -19.25 -1.44
C ASP A 229 16.68 -18.98 0.02
N ASP A 230 15.77 -19.22 0.97
CA ASP A 230 16.02 -19.24 2.42
C ASP A 230 16.71 -17.99 2.99
N VAL A 231 16.21 -16.80 2.63
CA VAL A 231 16.74 -15.52 3.16
C VAL A 231 16.34 -15.36 4.63
N ARG A 232 17.25 -14.86 5.46
CA ARG A 232 17.02 -14.61 6.90
C ARG A 232 17.19 -13.16 7.30
N ARG A 233 17.98 -12.42 6.55
CA ARG A 233 18.19 -10.98 6.76
C ARG A 233 18.44 -10.29 5.44
N VAL A 234 17.86 -9.11 5.30
CA VAL A 234 18.10 -8.17 4.21
C VAL A 234 18.57 -6.86 4.82
N ASP A 235 19.71 -6.36 4.34
CA ASP A 235 20.27 -5.07 4.69
C ASP A 235 20.24 -4.20 3.42
N VAL A 236 19.61 -3.03 3.48
CA VAL A 236 19.43 -2.12 2.35
C VAL A 236 20.10 -0.80 2.69
N SER A 237 20.99 -0.35 1.81
CA SER A 237 21.51 1.01 1.80
C SER A 237 21.00 1.70 0.55
N ASP A 238 19.97 2.52 0.74
CA ASP A 238 19.25 3.20 -0.34
C ASP A 238 19.64 4.68 -0.37
N GLY A 239 20.12 5.16 -1.52
CA GLY A 239 20.58 6.53 -1.66
C GLY A 239 19.48 7.59 -1.57
N ARG A 240 18.21 7.20 -1.66
CA ARG A 240 17.03 8.07 -1.53
C ARG A 240 16.35 7.91 -0.17
N TYR A 241 16.13 6.67 0.27
CA TYR A 241 15.37 6.38 1.49
C TYR A 241 16.24 6.30 2.75
N GLY A 242 17.55 6.20 2.59
CA GLY A 242 18.47 5.90 3.69
C GLY A 242 18.57 4.41 3.98
N ASP A 243 19.29 4.06 5.04
CA ASP A 243 19.52 2.67 5.39
C ASP A 243 18.31 2.06 6.12
N PHE A 244 17.96 0.83 5.76
CA PHE A 244 17.01 0.02 6.51
C PHE A 244 17.36 -1.47 6.37
N SER A 245 16.84 -2.29 7.26
CA SER A 245 17.10 -3.73 7.25
C SER A 245 15.91 -4.48 7.81
N TRP A 246 15.78 -5.76 7.50
CA TRP A 246 14.82 -6.61 8.17
C TRP A 246 15.29 -8.06 8.29
N THR A 247 14.81 -8.75 9.32
CA THR A 247 14.85 -10.21 9.38
C THR A 247 13.59 -10.77 8.76
N THR A 248 13.67 -11.97 8.18
CA THR A 248 12.56 -12.58 7.46
C THR A 248 12.61 -14.11 7.52
N ASP A 249 11.46 -14.76 7.34
CA ASP A 249 11.33 -16.20 7.20
C ASP A 249 11.09 -16.65 5.75
N ILE A 250 11.22 -15.74 4.76
CA ILE A 250 10.96 -16.01 3.34
C ILE A 250 11.76 -17.22 2.81
N GLN A 251 11.06 -18.16 2.18
CA GLN A 251 11.65 -19.38 1.61
C GLN A 251 12.20 -19.15 0.20
N ARG A 252 11.63 -18.22 -0.56
CA ARG A 252 12.15 -17.81 -1.86
C ARG A 252 11.83 -16.35 -2.15
N LEU A 253 12.87 -15.55 -2.29
CA LEU A 253 12.82 -14.14 -2.64
C LEU A 253 13.13 -13.97 -4.13
N GLN A 254 12.40 -13.09 -4.81
CA GLN A 254 12.73 -12.63 -6.16
C GLN A 254 13.21 -11.18 -6.12
N PHE A 255 14.24 -10.86 -6.90
CA PHE A 255 14.46 -9.50 -7.39
C PHE A 255 13.92 -9.41 -8.82
N ASP A 256 12.92 -8.56 -9.08
CA ASP A 256 12.53 -8.19 -10.45
C ASP A 256 13.09 -6.79 -10.77
N LEU A 257 13.95 -6.75 -11.79
CA LEU A 257 14.62 -5.55 -12.26
C LEU A 257 14.14 -5.22 -13.66
N ASN A 258 13.86 -3.94 -13.89
CA ASN A 258 13.46 -3.45 -15.18
C ASN A 258 14.13 -2.10 -15.50
N THR A 259 14.75 -2.01 -16.68
CA THR A 259 15.47 -0.83 -17.19
C THR A 259 14.57 0.29 -17.70
N ASN A 260 13.25 0.10 -17.70
CA ASN A 260 12.33 1.13 -18.14
C ASN A 260 12.56 2.43 -17.34
N PRO A 261 12.79 3.57 -18.02
CA PRO A 261 13.08 4.84 -17.36
C PRO A 261 11.90 5.40 -16.54
N LEU A 262 10.69 4.85 -16.71
CA LEU A 262 9.51 5.18 -15.89
C LEU A 262 9.49 4.44 -14.54
N LEU A 263 10.42 3.51 -14.33
CA LEU A 263 10.58 2.80 -13.08
C LEU A 263 11.80 3.39 -12.40
N ASP A 264 11.67 3.90 -11.18
CA ASP A 264 12.81 4.32 -10.36
C ASP A 264 12.93 3.53 -9.04
N VAL A 265 12.07 2.53 -8.87
CA VAL A 265 12.16 1.47 -7.85
C VAL A 265 12.35 0.10 -8.50
N PHE A 266 12.62 -0.91 -7.69
CA PHE A 266 12.62 -2.33 -8.11
C PHE A 266 11.92 -3.20 -7.07
N GLU A 267 11.51 -4.40 -7.47
CA GLU A 267 10.74 -5.29 -6.61
C GLU A 267 11.68 -6.22 -5.83
N ILE A 268 11.54 -6.20 -4.50
CA ILE A 268 11.91 -7.32 -3.63
C ILE A 268 10.62 -8.07 -3.34
N ASP A 269 10.44 -9.14 -4.08
CA ASP A 269 9.19 -9.84 -4.25
C ASP A 269 9.14 -11.12 -3.40
N ALA A 270 8.00 -11.30 -2.73
CA ALA A 270 7.69 -12.45 -1.88
C ALA A 270 6.63 -13.39 -2.46
N ASP A 271 5.99 -13.08 -3.59
CA ASP A 271 4.97 -13.92 -4.20
C ASP A 271 5.53 -15.29 -4.64
N HIS A 272 6.83 -15.37 -4.97
CA HIS A 272 7.48 -16.60 -5.38
C HIS A 272 7.72 -17.56 -4.22
N THR A 273 7.63 -17.07 -2.99
CA THR A 273 7.56 -17.95 -1.82
C THR A 273 6.22 -18.70 -1.79
N LEU A 274 5.14 -18.12 -2.33
CA LEU A 274 3.88 -18.80 -2.55
C LEU A 274 3.95 -19.68 -3.80
N LYS A 275 4.26 -19.10 -4.97
CA LYS A 275 4.23 -19.78 -6.28
C LYS A 275 5.14 -21.02 -6.30
N ASP A 276 6.33 -20.93 -5.71
CA ASP A 276 7.33 -22.01 -5.80
C ASP A 276 7.44 -22.86 -4.53
N ARG A 277 7.07 -22.33 -3.36
CA ARG A 277 7.25 -23.01 -2.05
C ARG A 277 5.96 -23.21 -1.26
N GLY A 278 4.84 -22.62 -1.68
CA GLY A 278 3.55 -22.71 -0.98
C GLY A 278 3.51 -21.94 0.35
N GLN A 279 4.50 -21.11 0.66
CA GLN A 279 4.51 -20.27 1.84
C GLN A 279 3.54 -19.09 1.64
N ARG A 280 2.38 -19.16 2.30
CA ARG A 280 1.34 -18.12 2.23
C ARG A 280 1.62 -16.91 3.11
N VAL A 281 2.38 -17.09 4.19
CA VAL A 281 2.62 -16.02 5.17
C VAL A 281 4.12 -15.87 5.35
N VAL A 282 4.61 -14.67 5.11
CA VAL A 282 5.97 -14.24 5.42
C VAL A 282 5.90 -13.29 6.61
N THR A 283 6.86 -13.42 7.52
CA THR A 283 7.03 -12.52 8.66
C THR A 283 8.30 -11.70 8.45
N ASN A 284 8.22 -10.37 8.62
CA ASN A 284 9.39 -9.51 8.56
C ASN A 284 9.45 -8.53 9.73
N ASP A 285 10.65 -8.33 10.28
CA ASP A 285 10.92 -7.33 11.32
C ASP A 285 11.86 -6.26 10.79
N PHE A 286 11.30 -5.13 10.36
CA PHE A 286 12.01 -4.00 9.80
C PHE A 286 12.59 -3.08 10.87
N THR A 287 13.75 -2.53 10.52
CA THR A 287 14.46 -1.49 11.25
C THR A 287 14.92 -0.44 10.28
N PHE A 288 14.44 0.79 10.48
CA PHE A 288 14.86 1.94 9.69
C PHE A 288 15.97 2.70 10.42
N ALA A 289 16.86 3.34 9.66
CA ALA A 289 17.81 4.29 10.22
C ALA A 289 17.10 5.41 11.00
N PRO A 290 17.79 6.09 11.94
CA PRO A 290 17.25 7.26 12.60
C PRO A 290 16.83 8.32 11.58
N ALA A 291 15.93 9.19 12.00
CA ALA A 291 15.45 10.29 11.18
C ALA A 291 16.58 11.13 10.57
N CYS A 292 16.43 11.55 9.32
CA CYS A 292 17.25 12.61 8.76
C CYS A 292 17.01 13.89 9.57
N GLY A 293 18.03 14.35 10.29
CA GLY A 293 17.99 15.54 11.13
C GLY A 293 18.15 16.85 10.37
#